data_AF-A0AAP9IHG8-F1
#
_entry.id   AF-A0AAP9IHG8-F1
#
_cell.length_a   1.000
_cell.length_b   1.000
_cell.length_c   1.000
_cell.angle_alpha   90.00
_cell.angle_beta   90.00
_cell.angle_gamma   90.00
#
_symmetry.space_group_name_H-M   'P 1'
#
loop_
_entity.id
_entity.type
_entity.pdbx_description
1 polymer ?
#
loop_
_entity_poly.entity_id
_entity_poly.type
_entity_poly.pdbx_seq_one_letter_code
_entity_poly.pdbx_strand_id
1 'polypeptide(L)'
;MDLGQRDKDELLRDGVPQDLADILSPYTKIKGNVAVEKLRQSPLTLSENDADFLTSIYTQKALREVGKAFDAESVGLKFNELPANTRTAIADLAFQYNNLKTETPKSWGYITRNEWDLFFKELNDFGDEHKTRRKREAALIQRDLAMQAYLYEEHMREVMSFFDNDFWLWR
;
A
#
# COMPACT_ATOMS: atom_id res chain seq x y z
N MET A 1 15.35 -0.73 1.19
CA MET A 1 15.29 -0.45 -0.27
C MET A 1 16.43 -1.21 -0.93
N ASP A 2 16.19 -1.88 -2.05
CA ASP A 2 17.23 -2.63 -2.79
C ASP A 2 17.84 -1.75 -3.90
N LEU A 3 19.17 -1.61 -3.87
CA LEU A 3 19.96 -0.82 -4.82
C LEU A 3 20.52 -1.65 -5.97
N GLY A 4 20.42 -2.98 -5.92
CA GLY A 4 21.06 -3.86 -6.88
C GLY A 4 20.51 -3.72 -8.29
N GLN A 5 19.28 -3.23 -8.46
CA GLN A 5 18.69 -2.93 -9.77
C GLN A 5 18.69 -1.43 -10.10
N ARG A 6 19.22 -0.57 -9.22
CA ARG A 6 19.12 0.88 -9.35
C ARG A 6 20.48 1.49 -9.61
N ASP A 7 20.54 2.53 -10.43
CA ASP A 7 21.72 3.41 -10.57
C ASP A 7 21.45 4.79 -9.99
N LYS A 8 22.53 5.57 -9.86
CA LYS A 8 22.49 6.93 -9.36
C LYS A 8 21.53 7.83 -10.16
N ASP A 9 21.47 7.70 -11.47
CA ASP A 9 20.63 8.55 -12.31
C ASP A 9 19.14 8.24 -12.09
N GLU A 10 18.79 6.97 -11.88
CA GLU A 10 17.46 6.53 -11.46
C GLU A 10 17.09 7.08 -10.07
N LEU A 11 18.02 7.05 -9.10
CA LEU A 11 17.79 7.65 -7.78
C LEU A 11 17.47 9.14 -7.89
N LEU A 12 18.28 9.90 -8.65
CA LEU A 12 18.08 11.33 -8.85
C LEU A 12 16.74 11.62 -9.54
N ARG A 13 16.38 10.83 -10.56
CA ARG A 13 15.11 10.96 -11.28
C ARG A 13 13.90 10.68 -10.38
N ASP A 14 14.06 9.77 -9.43
CA ASP A 14 13.03 9.45 -8.43
C ASP A 14 12.92 10.52 -7.33
N GLY A 15 13.80 11.52 -7.32
CA GLY A 15 13.78 12.64 -6.38
C GLY A 15 14.71 12.46 -5.17
N VAL A 16 15.63 11.49 -5.20
CA VAL A 16 16.66 11.36 -4.17
C VAL A 16 17.62 12.56 -4.26
N PRO A 17 17.96 13.22 -3.14
CA PRO A 17 18.87 14.37 -3.15
C PRO A 17 20.27 13.98 -3.62
N GLN A 18 21.00 14.93 -4.21
CA GLN A 18 22.30 14.66 -4.84
C GLN A 18 23.32 14.08 -3.86
N ASP A 19 23.43 14.66 -2.68
CA ASP A 19 24.30 14.23 -1.58
C ASP A 19 23.98 12.79 -1.14
N LEU A 20 22.70 12.47 -0.98
CA LEU A 20 22.29 11.11 -0.62
C LEU A 20 22.53 10.11 -1.77
N ALA A 21 22.24 10.51 -3.02
CA ALA A 21 22.55 9.69 -4.19
C ALA A 21 24.05 9.42 -4.34
N ASP A 22 24.90 10.39 -3.99
CA ASP A 22 26.36 10.24 -3.96
C ASP A 22 26.82 9.23 -2.90
N ILE A 23 26.23 9.28 -1.70
CA ILE A 23 26.48 8.29 -0.62
C ILE A 23 26.09 6.88 -1.07
N LEU A 24 24.98 6.74 -1.78
CA LEU A 24 24.44 5.45 -2.22
C LEU A 24 25.14 4.89 -3.46
N SER A 25 25.68 5.75 -4.32
CA SER A 25 26.29 5.40 -5.61
C SER A 25 27.24 4.19 -5.55
N PRO A 26 28.16 4.05 -4.58
CA PRO A 26 29.06 2.89 -4.49
C PRO A 26 28.37 1.54 -4.24
N TYR A 27 27.08 1.54 -3.89
CA TYR A 27 26.28 0.36 -3.58
C TYR A 27 25.19 0.10 -4.65
N THR A 28 25.15 0.91 -5.71
CA THR A 28 24.22 0.76 -6.84
C THR A 28 24.65 -0.33 -7.82
N LYS A 29 23.68 -0.95 -8.50
CA LYS A 29 23.86 -2.02 -9.51
C LYS A 29 24.71 -3.24 -9.08
N ILE A 30 25.03 -3.41 -7.80
CA ILE A 30 25.72 -4.59 -7.26
C ILE A 30 24.74 -5.55 -6.59
N LYS A 31 24.95 -6.86 -6.77
CA LYS A 31 24.02 -7.91 -6.28
C LYS A 31 24.79 -9.08 -5.67
N GLY A 32 24.06 -9.93 -4.96
CA GLY A 32 24.57 -11.20 -4.44
C GLY A 32 25.86 -11.01 -3.63
N ASN A 33 26.85 -11.89 -3.86
CA ASN A 33 28.11 -11.88 -3.12
C ASN A 33 28.90 -10.57 -3.25
N VAL A 34 28.78 -9.85 -4.38
CA VAL A 34 29.45 -8.56 -4.57
C VAL A 34 28.87 -7.51 -3.61
N ALA A 35 27.55 -7.48 -3.45
CA ALA A 35 26.88 -6.58 -2.50
C ALA A 35 27.25 -6.92 -1.04
N VAL A 36 27.28 -8.22 -0.71
CA VAL A 36 27.67 -8.70 0.63
C VAL A 36 29.10 -8.28 0.95
N GLU A 37 30.04 -8.50 0.03
CA GLU A 37 31.45 -8.15 0.26
C GLU A 37 31.65 -6.64 0.31
N LYS A 38 30.94 -5.87 -0.52
CA LYS A 38 30.96 -4.40 -0.46
C LYS A 38 30.53 -3.89 0.92
N LEU A 39 29.45 -4.44 1.48
CA LEU A 39 28.98 -4.07 2.82
C LEU A 39 29.93 -4.53 3.94
N ARG A 40 30.62 -5.66 3.76
CA ARG A 40 31.66 -6.10 4.71
C ARG A 40 32.85 -5.15 4.72
N GLN A 41 33.33 -4.74 3.54
CA GLN A 41 34.51 -3.88 3.41
C GLN A 41 34.22 -2.41 3.72
N SER A 42 33.04 -1.94 3.35
CA SER A 42 32.58 -0.57 3.57
C SER A 42 31.13 -0.62 4.04
N PRO A 43 30.88 -0.77 5.35
CA PRO A 43 29.53 -0.68 5.87
C PRO A 43 28.93 0.70 5.58
N LEU A 44 27.64 0.72 5.23
CA LEU A 44 26.88 1.95 5.06
C LEU A 44 25.94 2.12 6.24
N THR A 45 26.00 3.26 6.90
CA THR A 45 25.00 3.69 7.89
C THR A 45 24.46 5.04 7.46
N LEU A 46 23.15 5.11 7.23
CA LEU A 46 22.46 6.35 6.95
C LEU A 46 21.95 6.96 8.26
N SER A 47 21.75 8.28 8.27
CA SER A 47 20.96 8.89 9.34
C SER A 47 19.52 8.39 9.26
N GLU A 48 18.80 8.41 10.40
CA GLU A 48 17.38 8.05 10.43
C GLU A 48 16.58 8.92 9.45
N ASN A 49 16.87 10.22 9.40
CA ASN A 49 16.25 11.16 8.46
C ASN A 49 16.47 10.77 7.00
N ASP A 50 17.69 10.37 6.61
CA ASP A 50 17.98 9.96 5.23
C ASP A 50 17.30 8.64 4.87
N ALA A 51 17.29 7.69 5.81
CA ALA A 51 16.62 6.41 5.64
C ALA A 51 15.10 6.58 5.50
N ASP A 52 14.50 7.44 6.30
CA ASP A 52 13.09 7.78 6.25
C ASP A 52 12.74 8.55 4.97
N PHE A 53 13.59 9.50 4.56
CA PHE A 53 13.39 10.24 3.33
C PHE A 53 13.39 9.32 2.10
N LEU A 54 14.38 8.43 2.00
CA LEU A 54 14.43 7.40 0.95
C LEU A 54 13.20 6.49 0.98
N THR A 55 12.83 6.02 2.17
CA THR A 55 11.65 5.16 2.35
C THR A 55 10.38 5.87 1.88
N SER A 56 10.24 7.17 2.19
CA SER A 56 9.09 7.97 1.79
C SER A 56 8.98 8.12 0.27
N ILE A 57 10.09 8.39 -0.43
CA ILE A 57 10.12 8.51 -1.90
C ILE A 57 9.58 7.24 -2.55
N TYR A 58 10.10 6.09 -2.14
CA TYR A 58 9.76 4.82 -2.77
C TYR A 58 8.40 4.28 -2.37
N THR A 59 7.97 4.55 -1.14
CA THR A 59 6.61 4.24 -0.70
C THR A 59 5.59 5.09 -1.47
N GLN A 60 5.84 6.39 -1.64
CA GLN A 60 4.97 7.26 -2.43
C GLN A 60 4.96 6.89 -3.91
N LYS A 61 6.11 6.48 -4.48
CA LYS A 61 6.17 6.00 -5.85
C LYS A 61 5.32 4.74 -6.04
N ALA A 62 5.47 3.75 -5.17
CA ALA A 62 4.65 2.53 -5.18
C ALA A 62 3.15 2.86 -5.05
N LEU A 63 2.78 3.74 -4.11
CA LEU A 63 1.40 4.22 -3.94
C LEU A 63 0.84 4.87 -5.21
N ARG A 64 1.62 5.73 -5.87
CA ARG A 64 1.19 6.38 -7.11
C ARG A 64 1.03 5.38 -8.25
N GLU A 65 1.92 4.41 -8.37
CA GLU A 65 1.87 3.40 -9.42
C GLU A 65 0.68 2.47 -9.26
N VAL A 66 0.46 1.92 -8.06
CA VAL A 66 -0.70 1.06 -7.79
C VAL A 66 -2.01 1.84 -7.86
N GLY A 67 -2.02 3.11 -7.42
CA GLY A 67 -3.20 3.97 -7.54
C GLY A 67 -3.58 4.26 -8.99
N LYS A 68 -2.60 4.54 -9.86
CA LYS A 68 -2.83 4.70 -11.31
C LYS A 68 -3.35 3.41 -11.94
N ALA A 69 -2.77 2.26 -11.58
CA ALA A 69 -3.23 0.97 -12.07
C ALA A 69 -4.67 0.68 -11.63
N PHE A 70 -5.01 1.01 -10.38
CA PHE A 70 -6.36 0.88 -9.85
C PHE A 70 -7.33 1.77 -10.61
N ASP A 71 -7.04 3.07 -10.71
CA ASP A 71 -7.91 4.07 -11.35
C ASP A 71 -8.21 3.79 -12.83
N ALA A 72 -7.35 3.01 -13.49
CA ALA A 72 -7.48 2.59 -14.88
C ALA A 72 -8.41 1.39 -15.07
N GLU A 73 -8.63 0.57 -14.03
CA GLU A 73 -9.40 -0.68 -14.11
C GLU A 73 -10.61 -0.71 -13.18
N SER A 74 -10.61 0.10 -12.12
CA SER A 74 -11.68 0.15 -11.13
C SER A 74 -12.96 0.75 -11.73
N VAL A 75 -14.10 0.20 -11.29
CA VAL A 75 -15.42 0.72 -11.65
C VAL A 75 -16.00 1.45 -10.46
N GLY A 76 -16.36 2.73 -10.65
CA GLY A 76 -17.14 3.51 -9.69
C GLY A 76 -16.38 4.06 -8.46
N LEU A 77 -15.08 3.79 -8.32
CA LEU A 77 -14.23 4.32 -7.26
C LEU A 77 -12.82 4.64 -7.77
N LYS A 78 -12.24 5.71 -7.26
CA LYS A 78 -10.82 6.07 -7.42
C LYS A 78 -10.02 5.63 -6.20
N PHE A 79 -8.72 5.41 -6.41
CA PHE A 79 -7.84 4.91 -5.38
C PHE A 79 -7.78 5.86 -4.19
N ASN A 80 -7.83 7.18 -4.41
CA ASN A 80 -7.85 8.17 -3.35
C ASN A 80 -9.19 8.26 -2.59
N GLU A 81 -10.25 7.65 -3.10
CA GLU A 81 -11.56 7.54 -2.43
C GLU A 81 -11.64 6.29 -1.54
N LEU A 82 -10.71 5.35 -1.70
CA LEU A 82 -10.62 4.20 -0.81
C LEU A 82 -10.23 4.62 0.61
N PRO A 83 -10.79 3.95 1.63
CA PRO A 83 -10.36 4.10 3.01
C PRO A 83 -8.85 3.95 3.20
N ALA A 84 -8.30 4.67 4.18
CA ALA A 84 -6.85 4.76 4.36
C ALA A 84 -6.18 3.40 4.63
N ASN A 85 -6.76 2.54 5.49
CA ASN A 85 -6.17 1.24 5.79
C ASN A 85 -6.20 0.32 4.56
N THR A 86 -7.26 0.41 3.75
CA THR A 86 -7.41 -0.31 2.49
C THR A 86 -6.34 0.09 1.48
N ARG A 87 -6.09 1.39 1.30
CA ARG A 87 -4.98 1.87 0.44
C ARG A 87 -3.63 1.36 0.94
N THR A 88 -3.40 1.38 2.26
CA THR A 88 -2.17 0.86 2.85
C THR A 88 -2.01 -0.63 2.59
N ALA A 89 -3.06 -1.44 2.74
CA ALA A 89 -3.00 -2.89 2.48
C ALA A 89 -2.68 -3.19 1.00
N ILE A 90 -3.32 -2.49 0.06
CA ILE A 90 -3.07 -2.63 -1.38
C ILE A 90 -1.63 -2.22 -1.73
N ALA A 91 -1.15 -1.10 -1.14
CA ALA A 91 0.20 -0.62 -1.38
C ALA A 91 1.27 -1.53 -0.77
N ASP A 92 1.03 -2.12 0.41
CA ASP A 92 1.95 -3.07 1.03
C ASP A 92 2.11 -4.34 0.18
N LEU A 93 0.99 -4.83 -0.36
CA LEU A 93 0.99 -5.97 -1.27
C LEU A 93 1.72 -5.63 -2.57
N ALA A 94 1.46 -4.45 -3.16
CA ALA A 94 2.13 -3.98 -4.37
C ALA A 94 3.62 -3.74 -4.15
N PHE A 95 4.03 -3.30 -2.96
CA PHE A 95 5.44 -3.15 -2.63
C PHE A 95 6.19 -4.49 -2.66
N GLN A 96 5.50 -5.58 -2.31
CA GLN A 96 6.09 -6.92 -2.32
C GLN A 96 6.07 -7.59 -3.69
N TYR A 97 4.97 -7.45 -4.42
CA TYR A 97 4.74 -8.15 -5.68
C TYR A 97 4.84 -7.25 -6.91
N ASN A 98 5.21 -5.98 -6.77
CA ASN A 98 5.23 -4.99 -7.84
C ASN A 98 3.87 -4.87 -8.57
N ASN A 99 3.73 -5.52 -9.72
CA ASN A 99 2.52 -5.45 -10.54
C ASN A 99 1.49 -6.50 -10.09
N LEU A 100 0.54 -6.07 -9.25
CA LEU A 100 -0.51 -6.94 -8.71
C LEU A 100 -1.35 -7.64 -9.79
N LYS A 101 -1.51 -7.04 -10.97
CA LYS A 101 -2.27 -7.64 -12.07
C LYS A 101 -1.62 -8.92 -12.59
N THR A 102 -0.28 -8.96 -12.63
CA THR A 102 0.47 -10.10 -13.15
C THR A 102 0.87 -11.08 -12.06
N GLU A 103 1.33 -10.55 -10.92
CA GLU A 103 1.86 -11.38 -9.84
C GLU A 103 0.77 -11.93 -8.92
N THR A 104 -0.34 -11.21 -8.75
CA THR A 104 -1.43 -11.58 -7.83
C THR A 104 -2.80 -11.38 -8.49
N PRO A 105 -3.06 -11.97 -9.68
CA PRO A 105 -4.21 -11.61 -10.53
C PRO A 105 -5.56 -11.81 -9.83
N LYS A 106 -5.67 -12.81 -8.94
CA LYS A 106 -6.88 -13.07 -8.16
C LYS A 106 -7.18 -11.93 -7.19
N SER A 107 -6.19 -11.55 -6.36
CA SER A 107 -6.30 -10.42 -5.44
C SER A 107 -6.57 -9.12 -6.20
N TRP A 108 -5.87 -8.89 -7.30
CA TRP A 108 -6.07 -7.70 -8.14
C TRP A 108 -7.49 -7.61 -8.69
N GLY A 109 -8.05 -8.73 -9.16
CA GLY A 109 -9.44 -8.79 -9.62
C GLY A 109 -10.44 -8.44 -8.52
N TYR A 110 -10.22 -8.89 -7.28
CA TYR A 110 -11.06 -8.50 -6.15
C TYR A 110 -10.94 -7.02 -5.82
N ILE A 111 -9.72 -6.49 -5.82
CA ILE A 111 -9.44 -5.08 -5.56
C ILE A 111 -10.17 -4.19 -6.57
N THR A 112 -10.00 -4.41 -7.88
CA THR A 112 -10.56 -3.52 -8.92
C THR A 112 -12.07 -3.61 -9.08
N ARG A 113 -12.68 -4.72 -8.65
CA ARG A 113 -14.15 -4.86 -8.58
C ARG A 113 -14.75 -4.44 -7.24
N ASN A 114 -13.94 -3.91 -6.33
CA ASN A 114 -14.36 -3.51 -4.97
C ASN A 114 -14.94 -4.68 -4.14
N GLU A 115 -14.50 -5.92 -4.40
CA GLU A 115 -14.96 -7.14 -3.73
C GLU A 115 -14.16 -7.36 -2.42
N TRP A 116 -14.27 -6.43 -1.48
CA TRP A 116 -13.41 -6.35 -0.29
C TRP A 116 -13.47 -7.58 0.63
N ASP A 117 -14.64 -8.20 0.77
CA ASP A 117 -14.79 -9.44 1.54
C ASP A 117 -14.01 -10.61 0.91
N LEU A 118 -13.97 -10.67 -0.42
CA LEU A 118 -13.20 -11.68 -1.15
C LEU A 118 -11.71 -11.39 -1.06
N PHE A 119 -11.30 -10.11 -1.14
CA PHE A 119 -9.91 -9.73 -0.93
C PHE A 119 -9.43 -10.04 0.49
N PHE A 120 -10.25 -9.76 1.52
CA PHE A 120 -9.97 -10.14 2.90
C PHE A 120 -9.75 -11.65 3.06
N LYS A 121 -10.63 -12.47 2.47
CA LYS A 121 -10.52 -13.94 2.51
C LYS A 121 -9.25 -14.40 1.79
N GLU A 122 -8.96 -13.82 0.63
CA GLU A 122 -7.75 -14.11 -0.15
C GLU A 122 -6.49 -13.81 0.65
N LEU A 123 -6.40 -12.67 1.34
CA LEU A 123 -5.25 -12.36 2.19
C LEU A 123 -5.09 -13.36 3.34
N ASN A 124 -6.18 -13.88 3.90
CA ASN A 124 -6.09 -14.90 4.96
C ASN A 124 -5.65 -16.28 4.45
N ASP A 125 -5.80 -16.56 3.16
CA ASP A 125 -5.45 -17.82 2.50
C ASP A 125 -4.58 -17.63 1.25
N PHE A 126 -3.64 -16.68 1.33
CA PHE A 126 -2.90 -16.17 0.17
C PHE A 126 -1.93 -17.20 -0.45
N GLY A 127 -1.49 -18.19 0.33
CA GLY A 127 -0.62 -19.27 -0.12
C GLY A 127 0.89 -18.96 -0.17
N ASP A 128 1.32 -17.75 0.17
CA ASP A 128 2.75 -17.39 0.21
C ASP A 128 3.43 -17.75 1.56
N GLU A 129 4.75 -17.53 1.61
CA GLU A 129 5.54 -17.73 2.83
C GLU A 129 5.37 -16.60 3.86
N HIS A 130 4.67 -15.52 3.51
CA HIS A 130 4.54 -14.29 4.31
C HIS A 130 3.19 -14.19 5.03
N LYS A 131 2.66 -15.32 5.50
CA LYS A 131 1.33 -15.45 6.15
C LYS A 131 1.05 -14.38 7.22
N THR A 132 2.01 -14.08 8.08
CA THR A 132 1.83 -13.06 9.15
C THR A 132 1.62 -11.66 8.58
N ARG A 133 2.28 -11.33 7.46
CA ARG A 133 2.13 -10.04 6.76
C ARG A 133 0.76 -9.96 6.12
N ARG A 134 0.35 -11.00 5.39
CA ARG A 134 -0.98 -11.08 4.76
C ARG A 134 -2.12 -10.92 5.77
N LYS A 135 -1.99 -11.52 6.97
CA LYS A 135 -2.97 -11.34 8.06
C LYS A 135 -3.05 -9.90 8.57
N ARG A 136 -1.93 -9.15 8.60
CA ARG A 136 -1.93 -7.73 9.00
C ARG A 136 -2.61 -6.87 7.95
N GLU A 137 -2.35 -7.12 6.67
CA GLU A 137 -3.07 -6.47 5.56
C GLU A 137 -4.57 -6.79 5.61
N ALA A 138 -4.95 -8.06 5.86
CA ALA A 138 -6.35 -8.44 6.04
C ALA A 138 -7.01 -7.71 7.21
N ALA A 139 -6.30 -7.54 8.33
CA ALA A 139 -6.80 -6.79 9.48
C ALA A 139 -7.03 -5.30 9.18
N LEU A 140 -6.24 -4.70 8.28
CA LEU A 140 -6.47 -3.34 7.80
C LEU A 140 -7.78 -3.24 7.01
N ILE A 141 -8.04 -4.17 6.09
CA ILE A 141 -9.32 -4.25 5.35
C ILE A 141 -10.49 -4.44 6.31
N GLN A 142 -10.36 -5.36 7.26
CA GLN A 142 -11.43 -5.66 8.22
C GLN A 142 -11.80 -4.45 9.09
N ARG A 143 -10.83 -3.61 9.47
CA ARG A 143 -11.08 -2.38 10.21
C ARG A 143 -11.92 -1.40 9.40
N ASP A 144 -11.61 -1.19 8.13
CA ASP A 144 -12.38 -0.28 7.28
C ASP A 144 -13.80 -0.80 7.02
N LEU A 145 -13.96 -2.11 6.78
CA LEU A 145 -15.28 -2.73 6.64
C LEU A 145 -16.13 -2.57 7.90
N ALA A 146 -15.55 -2.80 9.07
CA ALA A 146 -16.24 -2.64 10.35
C ALA A 146 -16.64 -1.18 10.60
N MET A 147 -15.76 -0.23 10.27
CA MET A 147 -16.05 1.21 10.37
C MET A 147 -17.17 1.63 9.43
N GLN A 148 -17.19 1.14 8.20
CA GLN A 148 -18.28 1.44 7.24
C GLN A 148 -19.62 0.89 7.71
N ALA A 149 -19.64 -0.36 8.21
CA ALA A 149 -20.86 -0.96 8.77
C ALA A 149 -21.39 -0.15 9.95
N TYR A 150 -20.51 0.23 10.88
CA TYR A 150 -20.86 1.07 12.02
C TYR A 150 -21.45 2.42 11.60
N LEU A 151 -20.79 3.13 10.69
CA LEU A 151 -21.27 4.43 10.20
C LEU A 151 -22.63 4.31 9.48
N TYR A 152 -22.86 3.24 8.75
CA TYR A 152 -24.15 2.97 8.11
C TYR A 152 -25.25 2.73 9.15
N GLU A 153 -24.99 1.92 10.17
CA GLU A 153 -25.95 1.66 11.25
C GLU A 153 -26.30 2.93 12.03
N GLU A 154 -25.30 3.76 12.39
CA GLU A 154 -25.52 5.03 13.09
C GLU A 154 -26.32 6.02 12.24
N HIS A 155 -25.98 6.17 10.95
CA HIS A 155 -26.74 7.02 10.04
C HIS A 155 -28.20 6.55 9.91
N MET A 156 -28.43 5.24 9.80
CA MET A 156 -29.79 4.69 9.76
C MET A 156 -30.55 4.92 11.07
N ARG A 157 -29.89 4.85 12.23
CA ARG A 157 -30.51 5.20 13.52
C ARG A 157 -30.93 6.66 13.58
N GLU A 158 -30.06 7.57 13.14
CA GLU A 158 -30.38 9.01 13.08
C GLU A 158 -31.57 9.27 12.16
N VAL A 159 -31.55 8.71 10.94
CA VAL A 159 -32.65 8.83 9.98
C VAL A 159 -33.98 8.30 10.54
N MET A 160 -33.97 7.13 11.17
CA MET A 160 -35.18 6.57 11.77
C MET A 160 -35.66 7.41 12.96
N SER A 161 -34.75 7.92 13.81
CA SER A 161 -35.12 8.80 14.93
C SER A 161 -35.73 10.12 14.46
N PHE A 162 -35.29 10.66 13.32
CA PHE A 162 -35.89 11.83 12.69
C PHE A 162 -37.34 11.54 12.27
N PHE A 163 -37.57 10.42 11.57
CA PHE A 163 -38.92 10.03 11.17
C PHE A 163 -39.84 9.75 12.38
N ASP A 164 -39.34 9.10 13.43
CA ASP A 164 -40.13 8.80 14.62
C ASP A 164 -40.50 10.07 15.41
N ASN A 165 -39.62 11.08 15.45
CA ASN A 165 -39.88 12.35 16.14
C ASN A 165 -40.79 13.29 15.32
N ASP A 166 -40.62 13.33 14.00
CA ASP A 166 -41.44 14.19 13.13
C ASP A 166 -42.84 13.62 12.87
N PHE A 167 -43.06 12.31 12.99
CA PHE A 167 -44.39 11.70 12.82
C PHE A 167 -45.44 12.25 13.82
N TRP A 168 -45.01 12.81 14.95
CA TRP A 168 -45.88 13.45 15.96
C TRP A 168 -46.21 14.92 15.68
N LEU A 169 -45.51 15.59 14.77
CA LEU A 169 -45.74 17.02 14.46
C LEU A 169 -46.82 17.26 13.39
N TRP A 170 -47.30 16.20 12.75
CA TRP A 170 -48.34 16.24 11.69
C TRP A 170 -49.66 15.56 12.09
N ARG A 171 -49.89 15.35 13.40
CA ARG A 171 -51.19 14.92 13.97
C ARG A 171 -51.82 16.00 14.82
#